data_AF-A0A061P576-F1
#
_entry.id   AF-A0A061P576-F1
#
_cell.length_a   1.000
_cell.length_b   1.000
_cell.length_c   1.000
_cell.angle_alpha   90.00
_cell.angle_beta   90.00
_cell.angle_gamma   90.00
#
_symmetry.space_group_name_H-M   'P 1'
#
loop_
_entity.id
_entity.type
_entity.pdbx_description
1 polymer ?
#
loop_
_entity_poly.entity_id
_entity_poly.type
_entity_poly.pdbx_seq_one_letter_code
_entity_poly.pdbx_strand_id
1 'polypeptide(L)'
;MYAISILFISFATYLVVMHVINRFTILYGRRKFAAMLLTGIILKLGFDTFFGFTPQEVAHLQAIGLIVPGLIANTIQRQGFVATMASTALLSLTTFGILLVYQLFFM
;
A
#
# COMPACT_ATOMS: atom_id res chain seq x y z
N MET A 1 5.26 6.10 -11.39
CA MET A 1 6.08 6.49 -10.21
C MET A 1 5.29 6.36 -8.90
N TYR A 2 4.05 6.86 -8.82
CA TYR A 2 3.23 6.81 -7.59
C TYR A 2 2.96 5.39 -7.04
N ALA A 3 2.68 4.40 -7.90
CA ALA A 3 2.46 3.02 -7.44
C ALA A 3 3.72 2.41 -6.79
N ILE A 4 4.90 2.70 -7.34
CA ILE A 4 6.18 2.21 -6.81
C ILE A 4 6.45 2.82 -5.43
N SER A 5 6.17 4.11 -5.24
CA SER A 5 6.34 4.75 -3.92
C SER A 5 5.39 4.15 -2.89
N ILE A 6 4.13 3.85 -3.25
CA ILE A 6 3.21 3.14 -2.36
C ILE A 6 3.75 1.77 -1.96
N LEU A 7 4.22 0.97 -2.92
CA LEU A 7 4.77 -0.35 -2.63
C LEU A 7 6.00 -0.27 -1.72
N PHE A 8 6.89 0.69 -1.98
CA PHE A 8 8.06 0.95 -1.16
C PHE A 8 7.68 1.32 0.28
N ILE A 9 6.74 2.27 0.46
CA ILE A 9 6.25 2.69 1.78
C ILE A 9 5.55 1.54 2.50
N SER A 10 4.78 0.72 1.78
CA SER A 10 4.09 -0.46 2.34
C SER A 10 5.10 -1.48 2.86
N PHE A 11 6.17 -1.74 2.10
CA PHE A 11 7.22 -2.65 2.52
C PHE A 11 8.03 -2.10 3.71
N ALA A 12 8.35 -0.80 3.70
CA ALA A 12 8.98 -0.14 4.84
C ALA A 12 8.10 -0.21 6.10
N THR A 13 6.80 0.04 5.95
CA THR A 13 5.81 -0.06 7.05
C THR A 13 5.79 -1.47 7.63
N TYR A 14 5.75 -2.49 6.76
CA TYR A 14 5.81 -3.88 7.15
C TYR A 14 7.06 -4.17 7.99
N LEU A 15 8.24 -3.76 7.51
CA LEU A 15 9.50 -3.98 8.21
C LEU A 15 9.53 -3.29 9.58
N VAL A 16 9.14 -2.02 9.65
CA VAL A 16 9.14 -1.23 10.88
C VAL A 16 8.23 -1.88 11.93
N VAL A 17 6.99 -2.22 11.57
CA VAL A 17 6.04 -2.78 12.54
C VAL A 17 6.47 -4.18 12.99
N MET A 18 6.93 -5.02 12.07
CA MET A 18 7.26 -6.42 12.36
C MET A 18 8.58 -6.62 13.08
N HIS A 19 9.61 -5.82 12.77
CA HIS A 19 10.96 -6.01 13.31
C HIS A 19 11.28 -5.03 14.44
N VAL A 20 10.70 -3.82 14.42
CA VAL A 20 10.98 -2.80 15.44
C VAL A 20 9.87 -2.79 16.47
N ILE A 21 8.64 -2.45 16.09
CA ILE A 21 7.56 -2.20 17.06
C ILE A 21 7.14 -3.48 17.79
N ASN A 22 7.11 -4.62 17.10
CA ASN A 22 6.82 -5.93 17.69
C ASN A 22 7.85 -6.37 18.75
N ARG A 23 9.07 -5.79 18.76
CA ARG A 23 10.08 -6.06 19.79
C ARG A 23 9.79 -5.32 21.09
N PHE A 24 9.20 -4.13 21.01
CA PHE A 24 8.88 -3.30 22.17
C PHE A 24 7.45 -3.52 22.69
N THR A 25 6.55 -4.04 21.86
CA THR A 25 5.14 -4.22 22.22
C THR A 25 4.56 -5.53 21.73
N ILE A 26 3.72 -6.12 22.58
CA ILE A 26 2.99 -7.36 22.35
C ILE A 26 1.86 -7.08 21.34
N LEU A 27 2.15 -7.22 20.04
CA LEU A 27 1.24 -6.93 18.93
C LEU A 27 0.58 -8.21 18.37
N TYR A 28 -0.65 -8.48 18.81
CA TYR A 28 -1.44 -9.65 18.41
C TYR A 28 -2.83 -9.25 17.91
N GLY A 29 -3.34 -9.98 16.92
CA GLY A 29 -4.69 -9.82 16.39
C GLY A 29 -4.96 -8.40 15.85
N ARG A 30 -6.06 -7.78 16.32
CA ARG A 30 -6.53 -6.46 15.85
C ARG A 30 -5.55 -5.32 16.12
N ARG A 31 -4.75 -5.42 17.20
CA ARG A 31 -3.74 -4.40 17.55
C ARG A 31 -2.63 -4.32 16.50
N LYS A 32 -2.26 -5.45 15.92
CA LYS A 32 -1.25 -5.54 14.86
C LYS A 32 -1.70 -4.81 13.59
N PHE A 33 -2.97 -4.97 13.23
CA PHE A 33 -3.57 -4.26 12.09
C PHE A 33 -3.59 -2.75 12.31
N ALA A 34 -4.00 -2.30 13.50
CA ALA A 34 -4.01 -0.87 13.83
C ALA A 34 -2.58 -0.27 13.79
N ALA A 35 -1.58 -0.98 14.29
CA ALA A 35 -0.19 -0.54 14.20
C ALA A 35 0.29 -0.42 12.74
N MET A 36 -0.02 -1.41 11.89
CA MET A 36 0.29 -1.34 10.45
C MET A 36 -0.35 -0.13 9.76
N LEU A 37 -1.61 0.14 10.07
CA LEU A 37 -2.34 1.30 9.56
C LEU A 37 -1.68 2.62 9.98
N LEU A 38 -1.49 2.80 11.29
CA LEU A 38 -0.95 4.04 11.84
C LEU A 38 0.47 4.32 11.34
N THR A 39 1.34 3.30 11.35
CA THR A 39 2.71 3.45 10.84
C THR A 39 2.73 3.71 9.34
N GLY A 40 1.86 3.07 8.56
CA GLY A 40 1.73 3.32 7.12
C GLY A 40 1.31 4.76 6.81
N ILE A 41 0.34 5.29 7.57
CA ILE A 41 -0.09 6.68 7.46
C ILE A 41 1.05 7.65 7.78
N ILE A 42 1.76 7.44 8.90
CA ILE A 42 2.86 8.31 9.32
C ILE A 42 3.98 8.32 8.27
N LEU A 43 4.37 7.14 7.78
CA LEU A 43 5.41 7.03 6.76
C LEU A 43 4.97 7.67 5.44
N LYS A 44 3.71 7.52 5.04
CA LYS A 44 3.19 8.14 3.82
C LYS A 44 3.18 9.66 3.90
N LEU A 45 2.72 10.22 5.03
CA LEU A 45 2.75 11.67 5.27
C LEU A 45 4.18 12.21 5.21
N GLY A 46 5.12 11.55 5.91
CA GLY A 46 6.53 11.93 5.86
C GLY A 46 7.08 11.87 4.44
N PHE A 47 6.84 10.78 3.72
CA PHE A 47 7.33 10.61 2.35
C PHE A 47 6.76 11.68 1.40
N ASP A 48 5.47 11.99 1.51
CA ASP A 48 4.84 13.04 0.70
C ASP A 48 5.41 14.43 1.02
N THR A 49 5.73 14.72 2.29
CA THR A 49 6.36 16.00 2.66
C THR A 49 7.79 16.17 2.13
N PHE A 50 8.56 15.08 2.05
CA PHE A 50 9.96 15.15 1.60
C PHE A 50 10.10 15.10 0.07
N PHE A 51 9.26 14.32 -0.61
CA PHE A 51 9.46 14.01 -2.02
C PHE A 51 8.38 14.59 -2.95
N GLY A 52 7.20 14.99 -2.44
CA GLY A 52 6.16 15.62 -3.24
C GLY A 52 5.65 14.80 -4.44
N PHE A 53 5.78 13.47 -4.43
CA PHE A 53 5.43 12.60 -5.56
C PHE A 53 3.93 12.31 -5.73
N THR A 54 3.06 12.99 -4.98
CA THR A 54 1.61 12.85 -5.05
C THR A 54 1.07 13.64 -6.25
N PRO A 55 0.55 12.99 -7.30
CA PRO A 55 0.00 13.70 -8.46
C PRO A 55 -1.25 14.48 -8.03
N GLN A 56 -1.42 15.71 -8.53
CA GLN A 56 -2.56 16.57 -8.20
C GLN A 56 -3.92 15.93 -8.55
N GLU A 57 -3.98 15.08 -9.58
CA GLU A 57 -5.22 14.37 -9.96
C GLU A 57 -5.69 13.35 -8.91
N VAL A 58 -4.79 12.89 -8.04
CA VAL A 58 -5.10 11.95 -6.94
C VAL A 58 -5.39 12.71 -5.63
N ALA A 59 -5.31 14.04 -5.62
CA ALA A 59 -5.54 14.85 -4.42
C ALA A 59 -6.98 14.70 -3.89
N HIS A 60 -7.96 14.42 -4.76
CA HIS A 60 -9.33 14.13 -4.32
C HIS A 60 -9.49 12.74 -3.67
N LEU A 61 -8.53 11.82 -3.89
CA LEU A 61 -8.50 10.45 -3.33
C LEU A 61 -7.40 10.29 -2.27
N GLN A 62 -6.87 11.40 -1.75
CA GLN A 62 -5.70 11.41 -0.86
C GLN A 62 -5.95 10.61 0.43
N ALA A 63 -7.18 10.63 0.95
CA ALA A 63 -7.57 9.85 2.12
C ALA A 63 -7.35 8.34 1.91
N ILE A 64 -7.70 7.81 0.73
CA ILE A 64 -7.48 6.41 0.39
C ILE A 64 -5.97 6.15 0.20
N GLY A 65 -5.28 7.03 -0.54
CA GLY A 65 -3.84 6.92 -0.77
C GLY A 65 -2.98 6.90 0.50
N LEU A 66 -3.47 7.50 1.59
CA LEU A 66 -2.83 7.50 2.90
C LEU A 66 -2.98 6.17 3.65
N ILE A 67 -4.13 5.53 3.50
CA ILE A 67 -4.51 4.28 4.20
C ILE A 67 -3.94 3.05 3.49
N VAL A 68 -3.90 3.08 2.14
CA VAL A 68 -3.45 1.98 1.28
C VAL A 68 -2.12 1.35 1.71
N PRO A 69 -1.02 2.10 1.99
CA PRO A 69 0.25 1.45 2.33
C PRO A 69 0.18 0.64 3.63
N GLY A 70 -0.59 1.07 4.62
CA GLY A 70 -0.82 0.30 5.85
C GLY A 70 -1.64 -0.96 5.61
N LEU A 71 -2.62 -0.92 4.70
CA LEU A 71 -3.39 -2.09 4.29
C LEU A 71 -2.51 -3.11 3.55
N ILE A 72 -1.70 -2.66 2.60
CA ILE A 72 -0.78 -3.51 1.84
C ILE A 72 0.24 -4.15 2.79
N ALA A 73 0.85 -3.37 3.70
CA ALA A 73 1.76 -3.89 4.71
C ALA A 73 1.12 -5.02 5.55
N ASN A 74 -0.14 -4.82 5.95
CA ASN A 74 -0.89 -5.86 6.67
C ASN A 74 -1.17 -7.09 5.79
N THR A 75 -1.49 -6.93 4.51
CA THR A 75 -1.67 -8.09 3.61
C THR A 75 -0.37 -8.86 3.41
N ILE A 76 0.78 -8.18 3.27
CA ILE A 76 2.10 -8.81 3.22
C ILE A 76 2.33 -9.64 4.50
N GLN A 77 1.96 -9.11 5.65
CA GLN A 77 2.08 -9.83 6.92
C GLN A 77 1.18 -11.06 7.03
N ARG A 78 0.01 -11.08 6.38
CA ARG A 78 -0.94 -12.21 6.46
C ARG A 78 -0.74 -13.26 5.38
N GLN A 79 -0.34 -12.84 4.17
CA GLN A 79 -0.28 -13.69 2.98
C GLN A 79 1.15 -13.93 2.49
N GLY A 80 2.13 -13.14 2.95
CA GLY A 80 3.49 -13.16 2.47
C GLY A 80 3.71 -12.21 1.28
N PHE A 81 4.93 -11.69 1.16
CA PHE A 81 5.28 -10.68 0.15
C PHE A 81 5.02 -11.14 -1.28
N VAL A 82 5.42 -12.38 -1.61
CA VAL A 82 5.28 -12.94 -2.96
C VAL A 82 3.82 -13.06 -3.36
N ALA A 83 2.95 -13.55 -2.46
CA ALA A 83 1.52 -13.69 -2.73
C ALA A 83 0.85 -12.32 -2.95
N THR A 84 1.21 -11.30 -2.16
CA THR A 84 0.67 -9.95 -2.31
C THR A 84 1.12 -9.31 -3.63
N MET A 85 2.39 -9.45 -4.01
CA MET A 85 2.89 -8.90 -5.28
C MET A 85 2.28 -9.61 -6.49
N ALA A 86 2.21 -10.94 -6.46
CA ALA A 86 1.61 -11.72 -7.55
C ALA A 86 0.12 -11.39 -7.73
N SER A 87 -0.65 -11.37 -6.65
CA SER A 87 -2.08 -11.04 -6.72
C SER A 87 -2.33 -9.60 -7.19
N THR A 88 -1.55 -8.63 -6.71
CA THR A 88 -1.67 -7.23 -7.15
C THR A 88 -1.32 -7.07 -8.63
N ALA A 89 -0.27 -7.74 -9.10
CA ALA A 89 0.14 -7.70 -10.50
C ALA A 89 -0.90 -8.37 -11.41
N LEU A 90 -1.39 -9.57 -11.03
CA LEU A 90 -2.42 -10.27 -11.78
C LEU A 90 -3.70 -9.44 -11.87
N LEU A 91 -4.15 -8.87 -10.76
CA LEU A 91 -5.36 -8.05 -10.74
C LEU A 91 -5.19 -6.81 -11.62
N SER A 92 -4.07 -6.09 -11.48
CA SER A 92 -3.78 -4.91 -12.29
C SER A 92 -3.72 -5.21 -13.79
N LEU A 93 -3.09 -6.32 -14.18
CA LEU A 93 -3.04 -6.76 -15.58
C LEU A 93 -4.42 -7.14 -16.10
N THR A 94 -5.20 -7.85 -15.28
CA THR A 94 -6.56 -8.28 -15.66
C THR A 94 -7.47 -7.07 -15.85
N THR A 95 -7.47 -6.12 -14.92
CA THR A 95 -8.27 -4.89 -15.03
C THR A 95 -7.85 -4.06 -16.24
N PHE A 96 -6.55 -3.96 -16.50
CA PHE A 96 -6.05 -3.26 -17.68
C PHE A 96 -6.48 -3.94 -18.98
N GLY A 97 -6.38 -5.27 -19.05
CA GLY A 97 -6.84 -6.04 -20.20
C GLY A 97 -8.32 -5.87 -20.48
N ILE A 98 -9.17 -5.89 -19.45
CA ILE A 98 -10.62 -5.67 -19.60
C ILE A 98 -10.90 -4.25 -20.12
N LEU A 99 -10.24 -3.23 -19.56
CA LEU A 99 -10.40 -1.84 -20.01
C LEU A 99 -9.93 -1.65 -21.44
N LEU A 100 -8.82 -2.28 -21.83
CA LEU A 100 -8.30 -2.22 -23.20
C LEU A 100 -9.27 -2.84 -24.20
N VAL A 101 -9.85 -4.00 -23.87
CA VAL A 101 -10.87 -4.64 -24.69
C VAL A 101 -12.10 -3.73 -24.80
N TYR A 102 -12.59 -3.21 -23.68
CA TYR A 102 -13.74 -2.29 -23.67
C TYR A 102 -13.49 -1.07 -24.57
N GLN A 103 -12.31 -0.47 -24.47
CA GLN A 103 -11.93 0.70 -25.25
C GLN A 103 -11.78 0.38 -26.75
N LEU A 104 -11.38 -0.84 -27.12
CA LEU A 104 -11.27 -1.25 -28.52
C LEU A 104 -12.63 -1.50 -29.19
N PHE A 105 -13.66 -1.89 -28.42
CA PHE A 105 -14.99 -2.25 -28.95
C PHE A 105 -16.01 -1.10 -28.87
N PHE A 106 -15.89 -0.20 -27.89
CA PHE A 106 -16.88 0.87 -27.62
C PHE A 106 -16.38 2.28 -27.94
N MET A 107 -15.13 2.45 -28.35
CA MET A 107 -14.54 3.71 -28.84
C MET A 107 -14.06 3.53 -30.28
#